data_AF-A0A969UWJ4-F1
#
_entry.id   AF-A0A969UWJ4-F1
#
_cell.length_a   1.000
_cell.length_b   1.000
_cell.length_c   1.000
_cell.angle_alpha   90.00
_cell.angle_beta   90.00
_cell.angle_gamma   90.00
#
_symmetry.space_group_name_H-M   'P 1'
#
loop_
_entity.id
_entity.type
_entity.pdbx_description
1 polymer ?
#
loop_
_entity_poly.entity_id
_entity_poly.type
_entity_poly.pdbx_seq_one_letter_code
_entity_poly.pdbx_strand_id
1 'polypeptide(L)'
;MLQQNHPVFPNTLKRIKGIVMLAIAYYAMAEISRHLASTPQDVTPVWPPDGMAVGAVLLFGNWIGWGVLLGSFLANFWAFQDSTSILSLLISTLPVLGIAIGTTLGTLLGAFLLRNLPSLAIH
;
A
#
# COMPACT_ATOMS: atom_id res chain seq x y z
N MET A 1 -20.37 38.71 9.69
CA MET A 1 -19.81 37.36 9.90
C MET A 1 -20.41 36.45 8.84
N LEU A 2 -19.77 36.32 7.67
CA LEU A 2 -20.20 35.40 6.63
C LEU A 2 -19.34 34.14 6.72
N GLN A 3 -19.94 33.05 7.19
CA GLN A 3 -19.31 31.75 7.26
C GLN A 3 -19.20 31.19 5.84
N GLN A 4 -18.03 31.37 5.22
CA GLN A 4 -17.73 30.77 3.92
C GLN A 4 -17.56 29.26 4.09
N ASN A 5 -18.60 28.51 3.77
CA ASN A 5 -18.55 27.07 3.59
C ASN A 5 -17.74 26.76 2.34
N HIS A 6 -16.41 26.70 2.45
CA HIS A 6 -15.59 26.10 1.41
C HIS A 6 -16.02 24.63 1.28
N PRO A 7 -16.44 24.15 0.10
CA PRO A 7 -16.75 22.74 -0.06
C PRO A 7 -15.46 21.97 0.21
N VAL A 8 -15.45 21.18 1.28
CA VAL A 8 -14.35 20.26 1.65
C VAL A 8 -14.17 19.17 0.56
N PHE A 9 -15.18 19.03 -0.31
CA PHE A 9 -15.39 17.93 -1.27
C PHE A 9 -14.40 17.76 -2.43
N PRO A 10 -13.82 18.80 -3.10
CA PRO A 10 -13.02 18.57 -4.30
C PRO A 10 -11.67 17.91 -4.00
N ASN A 11 -11.12 18.16 -2.81
CA ASN A 11 -9.84 17.58 -2.40
C ASN A 11 -10.02 16.16 -1.81
N THR A 12 -11.12 15.90 -1.12
CA THR A 12 -11.42 14.56 -0.58
C THR A 12 -11.67 13.55 -1.69
N LEU A 13 -12.45 13.90 -2.72
CA LEU A 13 -12.69 13.00 -3.86
C LEU A 13 -11.40 12.66 -4.60
N LYS A 14 -10.53 13.65 -4.82
CA LYS A 14 -9.20 13.44 -5.42
C LYS A 14 -8.34 12.51 -4.56
N ARG A 15 -8.37 12.66 -3.24
CA ARG A 15 -7.66 11.76 -2.30
C ARG A 15 -8.20 10.34 -2.36
N ILE A 16 -9.51 10.16 -2.29
CA ILE A 16 -10.13 8.83 -2.38
C ILE A 16 -9.75 8.17 -3.71
N LYS A 17 -9.85 8.91 -4.83
CA LYS A 17 -9.42 8.41 -6.14
C LYS A 17 -7.95 7.99 -6.14
N GLY A 18 -7.07 8.80 -5.56
CA GLY A 18 -5.64 8.47 -5.43
C GLY A 18 -5.41 7.21 -4.60
N ILE A 19 -6.07 7.07 -3.45
CA ILE A 19 -6.00 5.90 -2.58
C ILE A 19 -6.44 4.64 -3.34
N VAL A 20 -7.58 4.70 -4.03
CA VAL A 20 -8.12 3.57 -4.80
C VAL A 20 -7.20 3.20 -5.95
N MET A 21 -6.70 4.19 -6.70
CA MET A 21 -5.76 3.94 -7.80
C MET A 21 -4.46 3.29 -7.31
N LEU A 22 -3.89 3.77 -6.20
CA LEU A 22 -2.69 3.17 -5.64
C LEU A 22 -2.95 1.75 -5.12
N ALA A 23 -4.09 1.51 -4.47
CA ALA A 23 -4.47 0.18 -4.00
C ALA A 23 -4.55 -0.83 -5.15
N ILE A 24 -5.20 -0.44 -6.26
CA ILE A 24 -5.29 -1.27 -7.47
C ILE A 24 -3.91 -1.51 -8.07
N ALA A 25 -3.09 -0.46 -8.23
CA ALA A 25 -1.76 -0.58 -8.77
C ALA A 25 -0.86 -1.49 -7.91
N TYR A 26 -0.95 -1.35 -6.59
CA TYR A 26 -0.20 -2.16 -5.64
C TYR A 26 -0.61 -3.64 -5.77
N TYR A 27 -1.91 -3.92 -5.77
CA TYR A 27 -2.44 -5.27 -5.96
C TYR A 27 -1.96 -5.90 -7.28
N ALA A 28 -2.10 -5.16 -8.38
CA ALA A 28 -1.68 -5.63 -9.70
C ALA A 28 -0.18 -5.93 -9.75
N MET A 29 0.64 -5.06 -9.17
CA MET A 29 2.09 -5.27 -9.12
C MET A 29 2.45 -6.47 -8.23
N ALA A 30 1.73 -6.69 -7.13
CA ALA A 30 1.92 -7.87 -6.29
C ALA A 30 1.56 -9.18 -7.02
N GLU A 31 0.49 -9.18 -7.81
CA GLU A 31 0.11 -10.31 -8.67
C GLU A 31 1.19 -10.59 -9.73
N ILE A 32 1.64 -9.56 -10.44
CA ILE A 32 2.72 -9.68 -11.43
C ILE A 32 3.98 -10.24 -10.76
N SER A 33 4.35 -9.71 -9.59
CA SER A 33 5.51 -10.18 -8.84
C SER A 33 5.37 -11.67 -8.50
N ARG A 34 4.21 -12.10 -8.00
CA ARG A 34 3.95 -13.51 -7.71
C ARG A 34 4.04 -14.41 -8.93
N HIS A 35 3.56 -13.98 -10.10
CA HIS A 35 3.71 -14.74 -11.34
C HIS A 35 5.16 -14.81 -11.85
N LEU A 36 5.98 -13.81 -11.51
CA LEU A 36 7.41 -13.79 -11.81
C LEU A 36 8.25 -14.56 -10.79
N ALA A 37 7.67 -15.02 -9.67
CA ALA A 37 8.37 -15.88 -8.73
C ALA A 37 8.80 -17.17 -9.44
N SER A 38 10.09 -17.48 -9.38
CA SER A 38 10.70 -18.63 -10.08
C SER A 38 10.17 -19.99 -9.62
N THR A 39 9.57 -20.05 -8.43
CA THR A 39 9.12 -21.29 -7.80
C THR A 39 7.88 -20.99 -6.94
N PRO A 40 6.83 -21.85 -6.92
CA PRO A 40 5.58 -21.59 -6.16
C PRO A 40 5.76 -21.47 -4.63
N GLN A 41 6.94 -21.83 -4.12
CA GLN A 41 7.29 -21.84 -2.71
C GLN A 41 8.25 -20.68 -2.34
N ASP A 42 8.76 -19.92 -3.32
CA ASP A 42 9.81 -18.94 -3.10
C ASP A 42 9.28 -17.51 -3.10
N VAL A 43 9.81 -16.71 -2.19
CA VAL A 43 9.60 -15.25 -2.16
C VAL A 43 10.32 -14.64 -3.35
N THR A 44 9.64 -13.78 -4.11
CA THR A 44 10.21 -13.12 -5.28
C THR A 44 11.50 -12.38 -4.90
N PRO A 45 12.61 -12.52 -5.65
CA PRO A 45 13.87 -11.87 -5.30
C PRO A 45 13.77 -10.33 -5.27
N VAL A 46 12.83 -9.78 -6.05
CA VAL A 46 12.51 -8.36 -6.05
C VAL A 46 11.02 -8.23 -5.80
N TRP A 47 10.63 -7.33 -4.90
CA TRP A 47 9.24 -6.98 -4.62
C TRP A 47 8.96 -5.53 -5.07
N PRO A 48 8.71 -5.30 -6.37
CA PRO A 48 8.40 -3.98 -6.92
C PRO A 48 7.26 -3.18 -6.25
N PRO A 49 6.17 -3.79 -5.70
CA PRO A 49 5.06 -3.03 -5.13
C PRO A 49 5.50 -2.05 -4.04
N ASP A 50 6.44 -2.44 -3.18
CA ASP A 50 6.89 -1.61 -2.06
C ASP A 50 7.70 -0.39 -2.55
N GLY A 51 8.56 -0.58 -3.55
CA GLY A 51 9.31 0.52 -4.16
C GLY A 51 8.37 1.55 -4.81
N MET A 52 7.35 1.09 -5.53
CA MET A 52 6.31 1.95 -6.09
C MET A 52 5.52 2.67 -4.99
N ALA A 53 5.17 1.98 -3.90
CA ALA A 53 4.45 2.54 -2.77
C ALA A 53 5.26 3.67 -2.10
N VAL A 54 6.56 3.46 -1.89
CA VAL A 54 7.46 4.50 -1.33
C VAL A 54 7.52 5.70 -2.27
N GLY A 55 7.69 5.48 -3.58
CA GLY A 55 7.66 6.55 -4.59
C GLY A 55 6.35 7.34 -4.58
N ALA A 56 5.21 6.66 -4.47
CA ALA A 56 3.90 7.30 -4.37
C ALA A 56 3.77 8.14 -3.09
N VAL A 57 4.22 7.63 -1.94
CA VAL A 57 4.23 8.39 -0.68
C VAL A 57 5.15 9.62 -0.78
N LEU A 58 6.30 9.51 -1.43
CA LEU A 58 7.21 10.64 -1.65
C LEU A 58 6.56 11.73 -2.53
N LEU A 59 5.91 11.34 -3.63
CA LEU A 59 5.32 12.27 -4.60
C LEU A 59 4.02 12.92 -4.11
N PHE A 60 3.14 12.14 -3.47
CA PHE A 60 1.79 12.57 -3.14
C PHE A 60 1.58 12.86 -1.65
N GLY A 61 2.50 12.45 -0.78
CA GLY A 61 2.46 12.65 0.67
C GLY A 61 1.87 11.47 1.44
N ASN A 62 1.94 11.53 2.78
CA ASN A 62 1.65 10.38 3.65
C ASN A 62 0.20 9.87 3.59
N TRP A 63 -0.75 10.69 3.19
CA TRP A 63 -2.17 10.30 3.10
C TRP A 63 -2.41 9.19 2.07
N ILE A 64 -1.55 9.06 1.06
CA ILE A 64 -1.65 7.99 0.06
C ILE A 64 -1.30 6.62 0.65
N GLY A 65 -0.67 6.58 1.84
CA GLY A 65 -0.36 5.34 2.57
C GLY A 65 -1.59 4.47 2.83
N TRP A 66 -2.79 5.04 2.89
CA TRP A 66 -4.04 4.26 2.95
C TRP A 66 -4.27 3.38 1.71
N GLY A 67 -3.79 3.81 0.54
CA GLY A 67 -3.81 2.99 -0.67
C GLY A 67 -2.87 1.79 -0.59
N VAL A 68 -1.71 1.96 0.07
CA VAL A 68 -0.76 0.87 0.35
C VAL A 68 -1.37 -0.14 1.30
N LEU A 69 -2.00 0.33 2.38
CA LEU A 69 -2.68 -0.53 3.35
C LEU A 69 -3.77 -1.38 2.68
N LEU A 70 -4.64 -0.74 1.88
CA LEU A 70 -5.71 -1.44 1.17
C LEU A 70 -5.14 -2.40 0.12
N GLY A 71 -4.22 -1.95 -0.73
CA GLY A 71 -3.62 -2.78 -1.76
C GLY A 71 -2.88 -3.99 -1.21
N SER A 72 -2.09 -3.79 -0.15
CA SER A 72 -1.36 -4.86 0.54
C SER A 72 -2.32 -5.83 1.23
N PHE A 73 -3.36 -5.33 1.91
CA PHE A 73 -4.38 -6.19 2.50
C PHE A 73 -5.05 -7.06 1.43
N LEU A 74 -5.54 -6.48 0.33
CA LEU A 74 -6.21 -7.23 -0.74
C LEU A 74 -5.27 -8.26 -1.39
N ALA A 75 -4.03 -7.89 -1.67
CA ALA A 75 -3.05 -8.76 -2.31
C ALA A 75 -2.73 -10.00 -1.45
N ASN A 76 -2.54 -9.79 -0.15
CA ASN A 76 -2.23 -10.86 0.78
C ASN A 76 -3.48 -11.67 1.15
N PHE A 77 -4.63 -11.03 1.29
CA PHE A 77 -5.90 -11.71 1.59
C PHE A 77 -6.23 -12.74 0.50
N TRP A 78 -6.12 -12.34 -0.78
CA TRP A 78 -6.39 -13.24 -1.90
C TRP A 78 -5.34 -14.35 -2.05
N ALA A 79 -4.08 -14.06 -1.70
CA ALA A 79 -3.01 -15.04 -1.75
C ALA A 79 -3.12 -16.14 -0.68
N PHE A 80 -3.65 -15.82 0.51
CA PHE A 80 -3.67 -16.72 1.67
C PHE A 80 -5.10 -17.13 2.10
N GLN A 81 -6.10 -16.94 1.24
CA GLN A 81 -7.48 -17.32 1.54
C GLN A 81 -7.63 -18.85 1.58
N ASP A 82 -7.74 -19.41 2.79
CA ASP A 82 -8.21 -20.78 3.01
C ASP A 82 -9.72 -20.77 3.32
N SER A 83 -10.54 -21.19 2.36
CA SER A 83 -12.01 -21.14 2.44
C SER A 83 -12.66 -22.38 3.10
N THR A 84 -11.87 -23.17 3.83
CA THR A 84 -12.32 -24.46 4.39
C THR A 84 -13.23 -24.31 5.61
N SER A 85 -13.12 -23.22 6.38
CA SER A 85 -13.97 -22.93 7.54
C SER A 85 -13.91 -21.44 7.92
N ILE A 86 -14.98 -20.93 8.54
CA ILE A 86 -15.06 -19.54 9.05
C ILE A 86 -13.96 -19.27 10.10
N LEU A 87 -13.60 -20.28 10.91
CA LEU A 87 -12.51 -20.18 11.88
C LEU A 87 -11.14 -20.04 11.19
N SER A 88 -10.91 -20.78 10.11
CA SER A 88 -9.69 -20.68 9.31
C SER A 88 -9.56 -19.30 8.66
N LEU A 89 -10.68 -18.73 8.20
CA LEU A 89 -10.71 -17.39 7.62
C LEU A 89 -10.25 -16.32 8.63
N LEU A 90 -10.74 -16.40 9.88
CA LEU A 90 -10.34 -15.48 10.95
C LEU A 90 -8.85 -15.63 11.31
N ILE A 91 -8.36 -16.86 11.40
CA ILE A 91 -6.97 -17.16 11.72
C ILE A 91 -6.03 -16.66 10.61
N SER A 92 -6.42 -16.77 9.33
CA SER A 92 -5.62 -16.29 8.19
C SER A 92 -5.69 -14.77 7.99
N THR A 93 -6.80 -14.12 8.37
CA THR A 93 -6.97 -12.67 8.17
C THR A 93 -6.10 -11.84 9.12
N LEU A 94 -5.84 -12.32 10.34
CA LEU A 94 -5.07 -11.59 11.34
C LEU A 94 -3.59 -11.38 10.91
N PRO A 95 -2.86 -12.41 10.42
CA PRO A 95 -1.55 -12.22 9.79
C PRO A 95 -1.58 -11.27 8.60
N VAL A 96 -2.60 -11.36 7.74
CA VAL A 96 -2.75 -10.50 6.56
C VAL A 96 -2.88 -9.02 6.95
N LEU A 97 -3.64 -8.71 8.01
CA LEU A 97 -3.69 -7.36 8.57
C LEU A 97 -2.34 -6.91 9.12
N GLY A 98 -1.64 -7.80 9.83
CA GLY A 98 -0.28 -7.54 10.33
C GLY A 98 0.69 -7.19 9.22
N ILE A 99 0.66 -7.95 8.11
CA ILE A 99 1.46 -7.68 6.91
C ILE A 99 1.08 -6.32 6.32
N ALA A 100 -0.20 -6.05 6.09
CA ALA A 100 -0.65 -4.79 5.50
C ALA A 100 -0.23 -3.55 6.32
N ILE A 101 -0.34 -3.64 7.65
CA ILE A 101 0.13 -2.60 8.58
C ILE A 101 1.65 -2.46 8.50
N GLY A 102 2.38 -3.58 8.58
CA GLY A 102 3.84 -3.61 8.50
C GLY A 102 4.37 -3.00 7.20
N THR A 103 3.83 -3.39 6.05
CA THR A 103 4.14 -2.82 4.74
C THR A 103 3.88 -1.31 4.72
N THR A 104 2.74 -0.87 5.24
CA THR A 104 2.38 0.55 5.26
C THR A 104 3.34 1.35 6.12
N LEU A 105 3.67 0.87 7.32
CA LEU A 105 4.64 1.50 8.21
C LEU A 105 6.04 1.52 7.60
N GLY A 106 6.49 0.40 7.01
CA GLY A 106 7.77 0.31 6.31
C GLY A 106 7.84 1.27 5.12
N THR A 107 6.74 1.42 4.37
CA THR A 107 6.64 2.37 3.26
C THR A 107 6.76 3.82 3.76
N LEU A 108 6.02 4.17 4.82
CA LEU A 108 6.07 5.51 5.42
C LEU A 108 7.45 5.82 6.00
N LEU A 109 8.07 4.83 6.66
CA LEU A 109 9.42 4.96 7.20
C LEU A 109 10.46 5.10 6.08
N GLY A 110 10.38 4.29 5.02
CA GLY A 110 11.25 4.40 3.85
C GLY A 110 11.15 5.77 3.20
N ALA A 111 9.93 6.26 2.99
CA ALA A 111 9.71 7.62 2.48
C ALA A 111 10.22 8.70 3.43
N PHE A 112 10.04 8.52 4.76
CA PHE A 112 10.60 9.43 5.75
C PHE A 112 12.12 9.48 5.68
N LEU A 113 12.80 8.33 5.68
CA LEU A 113 14.26 8.28 5.60
C LEU A 113 14.77 8.92 4.31
N LEU A 114 14.16 8.62 3.17
CA LEU A 114 14.54 9.21 1.88
C LEU A 114 14.38 10.73 1.83
N ARG A 115 13.35 11.30 2.49
CA ARG A 115 13.18 12.76 2.61
C ARG A 115 14.26 13.43 3.46
N ASN A 116 14.84 12.69 4.41
CA ASN A 116 15.86 13.21 5.32
C ASN A 116 17.29 12.92 4.85
N LEU A 117 17.49 12.28 3.70
CA LEU A 117 18.82 12.07 3.15
C LEU A 117 19.39 13.39 2.61
N PRO A 118 20.60 13.80 3.04
CA PRO A 118 21.22 15.06 2.63
C PRO A 118 21.56 15.10 1.13
N SER A 119 21.64 13.95 0.46
CA SER A 119 21.94 13.84 -0.98
C SER A 119 20.76 14.15 -1.91
N LEU A 120 19.54 14.33 -1.39
CA LEU A 120 18.39 14.84 -2.15
C LEU A 120 18.19 16.35 -2.00
N ALA A 121 18.96 17.00 -1.12
CA ALA A 121 19.13 18.45 -1.09
C ALA A 121 20.22 18.87 -2.10
N ILE A 122 20.01 18.59 -3.38
CA ILE A 122 20.87 19.10 -4.45
C ILE A 122 20.03 20.02 -5.33
N HIS A 123 20.30 21.32 -5.12
CA HIS A 123 19.89 22.54 -5.83
C HIS A 123 18.42 23.00 -5.77
#